data_AF-A0A936LM57-F1
#
_entry.id   AF-A0A936LM57-F1
#
_cell.length_a   1.000
_cell.length_b   1.000
_cell.length_c   1.000
_cell.angle_alpha   90.00
_cell.angle_beta   90.00
_cell.angle_gamma   90.00
#
_symmetry.space_group_name_H-M   'P 1'
#
loop_
_entity.id
_entity.type
_entity.pdbx_description
1 polymer ?
#
loop_
_entity_poly.entity_id
_entity_poly.type
_entity_poly.pdbx_seq_one_letter_code
_entity_poly.pdbx_strand_id
1 'polypeptide(L)'
;MLPLRSFLLTAASLTILGVMAQTPPRIWNIKTVLPTGVTLDVKAFDKAGKQYDVKALENGDTHVMDVKAINGATMLPIKVLVSTDAFLPVKAIAADGTLLDVKALDANGERLDVKGVAQAGHLYHIKAIGPDRALYGVKAISPTGQMRDIKGVQVDPEEVEAVVQGVKVAAHVKALPHATDSDGDPIWNVKCVQPDGHVLGIKAVDKTGALHDVKAFLSNGDATVLDIKALIQGEQLPVKVLVSGDALSPVKAIGKDGTIYAIKAITADGAKLDVKGASRSGNVYNIKAISANGEQMAVKAISPHGLFYDVKGVKFTADDKEMDLNGAAVRAHVKALPQVE
;
A
#
# COMPACT_ATOMS: atom_id res chain seq x y z
N MET A 1 -53.52 55.15 -42.57
CA MET A 1 -54.24 54.10 -41.81
C MET A 1 -53.42 52.81 -41.91
N LEU A 2 -53.04 52.27 -40.75
CA LEU A 2 -52.17 51.09 -40.51
C LEU A 2 -52.83 49.77 -40.99
N PRO A 3 -52.09 48.64 -41.22
CA PRO A 3 -51.42 47.95 -40.10
C PRO A 3 -50.07 47.24 -40.35
N LEU A 4 -49.41 47.03 -39.20
CA LEU A 4 -48.35 46.09 -38.82
C LEU A 4 -48.27 44.78 -39.62
N ARG A 5 -47.04 44.35 -39.92
CA ARG A 5 -46.65 42.93 -39.81
C ARG A 5 -45.24 42.78 -39.22
N SER A 6 -45.23 42.10 -38.07
CA SER A 6 -44.07 41.58 -37.34
C SER A 6 -43.30 40.56 -38.18
N PHE A 7 -41.97 40.62 -38.11
CA PHE A 7 -41.10 39.46 -38.36
C PHE A 7 -40.39 39.12 -37.04
N LEU A 8 -40.70 37.94 -36.50
CA LEU A 8 -39.97 37.34 -35.39
C LEU A 8 -38.58 36.93 -35.87
N LEU A 9 -37.54 37.38 -35.16
CA LEU A 9 -36.25 36.71 -35.12
C LEU A 9 -36.34 35.58 -34.10
N THR A 10 -36.26 34.33 -34.57
CA THR A 10 -36.07 33.15 -33.72
C THR A 10 -34.57 33.04 -33.41
N ALA A 11 -34.15 33.48 -32.23
CA ALA A 11 -32.82 33.16 -31.70
C ALA A 11 -32.87 31.76 -31.06
N ALA A 12 -32.27 30.78 -31.74
CA ALA A 12 -32.00 29.48 -31.14
C ALA A 12 -30.74 29.62 -30.26
N SER A 13 -30.96 29.84 -28.96
CA SER A 13 -29.90 29.74 -27.95
C SER A 13 -29.58 28.26 -27.72
N LEU A 14 -28.47 27.80 -28.29
CA LEU A 14 -27.90 26.49 -28.02
C LEU A 14 -27.12 26.54 -26.70
N THR A 15 -27.79 26.21 -25.60
CA THR A 15 -27.15 26.09 -24.29
C THR A 15 -26.34 24.81 -24.24
N ILE A 16 -25.03 24.90 -24.44
CA ILE A 16 -24.09 23.80 -24.19
C ILE A 16 -24.01 23.64 -22.66
N LEU A 17 -24.73 22.65 -22.12
CA LEU A 17 -24.51 22.16 -20.76
C LEU A 17 -23.13 21.48 -20.74
N GLY A 18 -22.14 22.18 -20.22
CA GLY A 18 -20.84 21.61 -19.90
C GLY A 18 -21.02 20.58 -18.78
N VAL A 19 -20.96 19.30 -19.13
CA VAL A 19 -20.67 18.25 -18.15
C VAL A 19 -19.23 18.49 -17.70
N MET A 20 -19.05 19.03 -16.50
CA MET A 20 -17.76 19.04 -15.83
C MET A 20 -17.27 17.59 -15.76
N ALA A 21 -16.25 17.25 -16.54
CA ALA A 21 -15.59 15.95 -16.43
C ALA A 21 -14.95 15.88 -15.05
N GLN A 22 -15.54 15.11 -14.13
CA GLN A 22 -14.87 14.78 -12.88
C GLN A 22 -13.57 14.07 -13.24
N THR A 23 -12.45 14.54 -12.68
CA THR A 23 -11.17 13.84 -12.78
C THR A 23 -11.39 12.39 -12.37
N PRO A 24 -10.99 11.40 -13.19
CA PRO A 24 -11.19 10.00 -12.84
C PRO A 24 -10.53 9.68 -11.49
N PRO A 25 -11.16 8.84 -10.65
CA PRO A 25 -10.60 8.48 -9.35
C PRO A 25 -9.18 7.96 -9.47
N ARG A 26 -8.32 8.35 -8.53
CA ARG A 26 -7.03 7.68 -8.40
C ARG A 26 -7.25 6.28 -7.81
N ILE A 27 -6.63 5.29 -8.44
CA ILE A 27 -6.88 3.88 -8.15
C ILE A 27 -5.80 3.33 -7.21
N TRP A 28 -6.24 2.70 -6.12
CA TRP A 28 -5.38 1.98 -5.18
C TRP A 28 -5.62 0.48 -5.31
N ASN A 29 -4.54 -0.29 -5.27
CA ASN A 29 -4.60 -1.75 -5.38
C ASN A 29 -4.99 -2.35 -4.04
N ILE A 30 -5.95 -3.28 -4.02
CA ILE A 30 -6.25 -4.05 -2.80
C ILE A 30 -5.40 -5.30 -2.78
N LYS A 31 -4.64 -5.46 -1.69
CA LYS A 31 -3.73 -6.57 -1.48
C LYS A 31 -3.92 -7.18 -0.10
N THR A 32 -3.69 -8.48 -0.01
CA THR A 32 -3.42 -9.12 1.27
C THR A 32 -1.91 -9.07 1.54
N VAL A 33 -1.51 -8.75 2.77
CA VAL A 33 -0.10 -8.68 3.18
C VAL A 33 0.20 -9.86 4.08
N LEU A 34 1.17 -10.68 3.66
CA LEU A 34 1.65 -11.85 4.41
C LEU A 34 2.72 -11.45 5.44
N PRO A 35 3.00 -12.30 6.45
CA PRO A 35 4.03 -12.03 7.46
C PRO A 35 5.45 -11.77 6.90
N THR A 36 5.73 -12.28 5.70
CA THR A 36 6.99 -12.06 4.97
C THR A 36 7.06 -10.71 4.26
N GLY A 37 6.01 -9.90 4.37
CA GLY A 37 5.80 -8.63 3.66
C GLY A 37 5.42 -8.81 2.19
N VAL A 38 5.30 -10.04 1.70
CA VAL A 38 4.79 -10.33 0.34
C VAL A 38 3.32 -9.97 0.26
N THR A 39 2.89 -9.49 -0.90
CA THR A 39 1.50 -9.14 -1.16
C THR A 39 0.83 -10.10 -2.12
N LEU A 40 -0.45 -10.38 -1.88
CA LEU A 40 -1.33 -11.19 -2.72
C LEU A 40 -2.42 -10.31 -3.32
N ASP A 41 -2.77 -10.57 -4.58
CA ASP A 41 -3.87 -9.87 -5.24
C ASP A 41 -5.21 -10.18 -4.56
N VAL A 42 -6.05 -9.16 -4.33
CA VAL A 42 -7.45 -9.39 -3.93
C VAL A 42 -8.35 -9.15 -5.14
N LYS A 43 -9.16 -10.15 -5.49
CA LYS A 43 -10.08 -10.12 -6.63
C LYS A 43 -11.47 -10.56 -6.21
N ALA A 44 -12.47 -10.17 -7.00
CA ALA A 44 -13.82 -10.73 -6.92
C ALA A 44 -13.99 -11.80 -8.00
N PHE A 45 -14.77 -12.84 -7.71
CA PHE A 45 -14.99 -13.97 -8.59
C PHE A 45 -16.48 -14.27 -8.74
N ASP A 46 -16.94 -14.43 -9.97
CA ASP A 46 -18.26 -15.01 -10.20
C ASP A 46 -18.25 -16.54 -10.10
N LYS A 47 -19.43 -17.15 -10.21
CA LYS A 47 -19.61 -18.61 -10.14
C LYS A 47 -18.87 -19.36 -11.25
N ALA A 48 -18.61 -18.72 -12.40
CA ALA A 48 -17.84 -19.30 -13.49
C ALA A 48 -16.32 -19.17 -13.28
N GLY A 49 -15.90 -18.49 -12.21
CA GLY A 49 -14.51 -18.27 -11.86
C GLY A 49 -13.85 -17.11 -12.60
N LYS A 50 -14.61 -16.30 -13.34
CA LYS A 50 -14.09 -15.08 -13.96
C LYS A 50 -13.77 -14.06 -12.87
N GLN A 51 -12.63 -13.40 -13.05
CA GLN A 51 -12.02 -12.51 -12.06
C GLN A 51 -12.33 -11.05 -12.37
N TYR A 52 -12.47 -10.25 -11.32
CA TYR A 52 -12.68 -8.82 -11.39
C TYR A 52 -11.74 -8.12 -10.42
N ASP A 53 -11.14 -7.03 -10.89
CA ASP A 53 -10.22 -6.23 -10.08
C ASP A 53 -10.94 -5.61 -8.90
N VAL A 54 -10.37 -5.74 -7.70
CA VAL A 54 -10.86 -5.04 -6.51
C VAL A 54 -9.93 -3.88 -6.21
N LYS A 55 -10.48 -2.66 -6.17
CA LYS A 55 -9.73 -1.42 -6.01
C LYS A 55 -10.38 -0.52 -4.98
N ALA A 56 -9.56 0.30 -4.33
CA ALA A 56 -10.04 1.48 -3.61
C ALA A 56 -9.97 2.72 -4.52
N LEU A 57 -10.97 3.59 -4.40
CA LEU A 57 -11.17 4.76 -5.25
C LEU A 57 -10.95 6.03 -4.43
N GLU A 58 -9.91 6.77 -4.77
CA GLU A 58 -9.59 8.08 -4.19
C GLU A 58 -10.27 9.18 -5.02
N ASN A 59 -11.25 9.87 -4.42
CA ASN A 59 -12.03 10.94 -5.04
C ASN A 59 -11.75 12.29 -4.36
N GLY A 60 -10.47 12.67 -4.25
CA GLY A 60 -10.05 13.91 -3.59
C GLY A 60 -10.03 13.85 -2.05
N ASP A 61 -10.47 12.75 -1.46
CA ASP A 61 -10.29 12.44 -0.03
C ASP A 61 -9.71 11.02 0.12
N THR A 62 -8.70 10.90 0.98
CA THR A 62 -8.04 9.62 1.30
C THR A 62 -8.41 9.08 2.68
N HIS A 63 -9.24 9.80 3.46
CA HIS A 63 -9.69 9.37 4.77
C HIS A 63 -10.74 8.27 4.70
N VAL A 64 -11.61 8.29 3.68
CA VAL A 64 -12.59 7.24 3.44
C VAL A 64 -12.72 6.98 1.95
N MET A 65 -12.12 5.90 1.47
CA MET A 65 -12.21 5.51 0.07
C MET A 65 -13.19 4.35 -0.12
N ASP A 66 -13.97 4.44 -1.20
CA ASP A 66 -14.84 3.37 -1.63
C ASP A 66 -14.04 2.18 -2.15
N VAL A 67 -14.43 0.97 -1.76
CA VAL A 67 -13.85 -0.27 -2.27
C VAL A 67 -14.85 -0.95 -3.20
N LYS A 68 -14.44 -1.19 -4.44
CA LYS A 68 -15.31 -1.70 -5.51
C LYS A 68 -14.63 -2.84 -6.27
N ALA A 69 -15.45 -3.75 -6.79
CA ALA A 69 -15.02 -4.65 -7.86
C ALA A 69 -15.32 -4.01 -9.23
N ILE A 70 -14.38 -4.05 -10.15
CA ILE A 70 -14.47 -3.39 -11.46
C ILE A 70 -14.83 -4.44 -12.52
N ASN A 71 -16.00 -4.27 -13.14
CA ASN A 71 -16.48 -5.08 -14.26
C ASN A 71 -16.70 -4.17 -15.48
N GLY A 72 -15.65 -3.99 -16.28
CA GLY A 72 -15.66 -3.03 -17.40
C GLY A 72 -15.92 -1.61 -16.89
N ALA A 73 -16.97 -0.96 -17.39
CA ALA A 73 -17.39 0.37 -16.93
C ALA A 73 -18.21 0.35 -15.62
N THR A 74 -18.63 -0.83 -15.15
CA THR A 74 -19.48 -0.96 -13.96
C THR A 74 -18.63 -1.21 -12.71
N MET A 75 -18.93 -0.47 -11.64
CA MET A 75 -18.30 -0.65 -10.32
C MET A 75 -19.28 -1.29 -9.35
N LEU A 76 -19.00 -2.51 -8.93
CA LEU A 76 -19.84 -3.26 -7.99
C LEU A 76 -19.48 -2.90 -6.55
N PRO A 77 -20.45 -2.60 -5.68
CA PRO A 77 -20.19 -2.39 -4.26
C PRO A 77 -19.68 -3.68 -3.62
N ILE A 78 -18.65 -3.56 -2.77
CA ILE A 78 -18.20 -4.63 -1.89
C ILE A 78 -18.73 -4.36 -0.48
N LYS A 79 -19.34 -5.38 0.12
CA LYS A 79 -20.06 -5.27 1.39
C LYS A 79 -19.71 -6.43 2.31
N VAL A 80 -19.81 -6.19 3.61
CA VAL A 80 -19.91 -7.25 4.61
C VAL A 80 -21.39 -7.64 4.68
N LEU A 81 -21.69 -8.93 4.55
CA LEU A 81 -23.06 -9.43 4.56
C LEU A 81 -23.45 -9.89 5.97
N VAL A 82 -24.75 -9.78 6.27
CA VAL A 82 -25.32 -10.38 7.49
C VAL A 82 -25.18 -11.90 7.40
N SER A 83 -24.67 -12.52 8.45
CA SER A 83 -24.52 -13.98 8.56
C SER A 83 -24.46 -14.40 10.02
N THR A 84 -24.86 -15.63 10.30
CA THR A 84 -24.68 -16.29 11.61
C THR A 84 -23.34 -17.02 11.72
N ASP A 85 -22.54 -17.02 10.66
CA ASP A 85 -21.22 -17.67 10.65
C ASP A 85 -20.22 -16.92 11.54
N ALA A 86 -19.22 -17.64 12.05
CA ALA A 86 -18.14 -17.05 12.85
C ALA A 86 -17.36 -15.95 12.10
N PHE A 87 -17.26 -16.06 10.76
CA PHE A 87 -16.64 -15.05 9.91
C PHE A 87 -17.63 -14.55 8.86
N LEU A 88 -17.89 -13.24 8.87
CA LEU A 88 -18.87 -12.62 8.01
C LEU A 88 -18.41 -12.60 6.54
N PRO A 89 -19.29 -12.96 5.58
CA PRO A 89 -18.95 -12.91 4.17
C PRO A 89 -18.65 -11.49 3.69
N VAL A 90 -17.54 -11.33 2.95
CA VAL A 90 -17.26 -10.12 2.17
C VAL A 90 -17.49 -10.44 0.70
N LYS A 91 -18.43 -9.75 0.05
CA LYS A 91 -18.86 -10.04 -1.32
C LYS A 91 -19.01 -8.77 -2.15
N ALA A 92 -18.75 -8.87 -3.44
CA ALA A 92 -19.26 -7.88 -4.40
C ALA A 92 -20.71 -8.23 -4.78
N ILE A 93 -21.55 -7.22 -4.96
CA ILE A 93 -22.98 -7.39 -5.28
C ILE A 93 -23.23 -6.84 -6.68
N ALA A 94 -23.68 -7.70 -7.61
CA ALA A 94 -24.08 -7.32 -8.95
C ALA A 94 -25.46 -6.63 -8.97
N ALA A 95 -25.81 -6.00 -10.10
CA ALA A 95 -27.05 -5.23 -10.23
C ALA A 95 -28.32 -6.10 -10.07
N ASP A 96 -28.23 -7.39 -10.35
CA ASP A 96 -29.29 -8.39 -10.19
C ASP A 96 -29.29 -9.07 -8.80
N GLY A 97 -28.43 -8.63 -7.89
CA GLY A 97 -28.24 -9.24 -6.56
C GLY A 97 -27.28 -10.44 -6.56
N THR A 98 -26.72 -10.85 -7.71
CA THR A 98 -25.73 -11.93 -7.76
C THR A 98 -24.50 -11.57 -6.93
N LEU A 99 -24.06 -12.51 -6.09
CA LEU A 99 -22.90 -12.36 -5.23
C LEU A 99 -21.64 -12.89 -5.91
N LEU A 100 -20.57 -12.11 -5.83
CA LEU A 100 -19.23 -12.49 -6.24
C LEU A 100 -18.34 -12.66 -5.01
N ASP A 101 -17.58 -13.75 -4.99
CA ASP A 101 -16.66 -14.07 -3.91
C ASP A 101 -15.44 -13.14 -3.93
N VAL A 102 -15.14 -12.46 -2.83
CA VAL A 102 -13.88 -11.72 -2.70
C VAL A 102 -12.83 -12.65 -2.08
N LYS A 103 -11.72 -12.86 -2.77
CA LYS A 103 -10.64 -13.76 -2.35
C LYS A 103 -9.28 -13.14 -2.63
N ALA A 104 -8.28 -13.51 -1.83
CA ALA A 104 -6.88 -13.23 -2.13
C ALA A 104 -6.28 -14.39 -2.95
N LEU A 105 -5.46 -14.09 -3.96
CA LEU A 105 -4.79 -15.08 -4.80
C LEU A 105 -3.30 -15.14 -4.50
N ASP A 106 -2.81 -16.34 -4.24
CA ASP A 106 -1.37 -16.58 -4.23
C ASP A 106 -0.80 -16.72 -5.65
N ALA A 107 0.53 -16.89 -5.74
CA ALA A 107 1.23 -17.05 -7.02
C ALA A 107 0.89 -18.38 -7.74
N ASN A 108 0.33 -19.37 -7.03
CA ASN A 108 -0.08 -20.66 -7.57
C ASN A 108 -1.56 -20.68 -7.99
N GLY A 109 -2.30 -19.58 -7.75
CA GLY A 109 -3.73 -19.47 -8.00
C GLY A 109 -4.60 -20.04 -6.88
N GLU A 110 -4.02 -20.43 -5.75
CA GLU A 110 -4.75 -20.76 -4.53
C GLU A 110 -5.50 -19.52 -4.03
N ARG A 111 -6.73 -19.74 -3.55
CA ARG A 111 -7.64 -18.66 -3.16
C ARG A 111 -7.89 -18.69 -1.66
N LEU A 112 -7.47 -17.63 -0.99
CA LEU A 112 -7.75 -17.41 0.43
C LEU A 112 -9.05 -16.62 0.58
N ASP A 113 -9.92 -17.06 1.48
CA ASP A 113 -11.17 -16.37 1.77
C ASP A 113 -10.90 -15.01 2.42
N VAL A 114 -11.57 -13.95 1.94
CA VAL A 114 -11.55 -12.63 2.59
C VAL A 114 -12.87 -12.42 3.33
N LYS A 115 -12.80 -12.17 4.64
CA LYS A 115 -13.97 -12.14 5.53
C LYS A 115 -13.87 -11.02 6.56
N GLY A 116 -15.02 -10.64 7.14
CA GLY A 116 -15.07 -9.91 8.40
C GLY A 116 -14.84 -10.88 9.55
N VAL A 117 -13.74 -10.71 10.30
CA VAL A 117 -13.29 -11.72 11.29
C VAL A 117 -13.40 -11.28 12.75
N ALA A 118 -13.60 -9.99 12.98
CA ALA A 118 -13.82 -9.41 14.30
C ALA A 118 -14.53 -8.06 14.15
N GLN A 119 -15.23 -7.63 15.19
CA GLN A 119 -15.88 -6.33 15.27
C GLN A 119 -15.33 -5.55 16.46
N ALA A 120 -14.98 -4.29 16.23
CA ALA A 120 -14.58 -3.32 17.25
C ALA A 120 -15.44 -2.07 17.09
N GLY A 121 -16.49 -1.96 17.90
CA GLY A 121 -17.53 -0.93 17.73
C GLY A 121 -18.15 -0.99 16.34
N HIS A 122 -18.08 0.11 15.60
CA HIS A 122 -18.63 0.27 14.25
C HIS A 122 -17.72 -0.26 13.12
N LEU A 123 -16.60 -0.91 13.46
CA LEU A 123 -15.62 -1.39 12.49
C LEU A 123 -15.50 -2.91 12.50
N TYR A 124 -15.66 -3.51 11.34
CA TYR A 124 -15.31 -4.90 11.08
C TYR A 124 -13.88 -5.00 10.56
N HIS A 125 -13.06 -5.82 11.21
CA HIS A 125 -11.74 -6.17 10.72
C HIS A 125 -11.88 -7.12 9.54
N ILE A 126 -11.41 -6.70 8.36
CA ILE A 126 -11.37 -7.54 7.17
C ILE A 126 -9.99 -8.17 7.03
N LYS A 127 -9.95 -9.48 6.95
CA LYS A 127 -8.73 -10.27 6.84
C LYS A 127 -8.89 -11.34 5.77
N ALA A 128 -7.77 -11.70 5.14
CA ALA A 128 -7.68 -12.94 4.38
C ALA A 128 -7.35 -14.08 5.35
N ILE A 129 -7.93 -15.25 5.12
CA ILE A 129 -7.80 -16.42 5.98
C ILE A 129 -6.90 -17.43 5.26
N GLY A 130 -5.69 -17.58 5.77
CA GLY A 130 -4.71 -18.55 5.31
C GLY A 130 -4.90 -19.95 5.89
N PRO A 131 -3.93 -20.85 5.60
CA PRO A 131 -3.80 -22.14 6.27
C PRO A 131 -3.82 -21.99 7.80
N ASP A 132 -4.36 -22.99 8.49
CA ASP A 132 -4.50 -23.01 9.96
C ASP A 132 -5.25 -21.81 10.55
N ARG A 133 -6.10 -21.17 9.74
CA ARG A 133 -6.86 -19.95 10.07
C ARG A 133 -5.99 -18.74 10.41
N ALA A 134 -4.75 -18.70 9.90
CA ALA A 134 -3.91 -17.52 10.01
C ALA A 134 -4.62 -16.30 9.37
N LEU A 135 -4.61 -15.16 10.07
CA LEU A 135 -5.32 -13.95 9.64
C LEU A 135 -4.34 -12.92 9.07
N TYR A 136 -4.46 -12.64 7.78
CA TYR A 136 -3.57 -11.71 7.07
C TYR A 136 -4.28 -10.37 6.82
N GLY A 137 -3.53 -9.29 6.99
CA GLY A 137 -4.05 -7.93 6.78
C GLY A 137 -4.44 -7.69 5.33
N VAL A 138 -5.60 -7.07 5.09
CA VAL A 138 -5.99 -6.59 3.75
C VAL A 138 -5.83 -5.07 3.71
N LYS A 139 -5.04 -4.58 2.75
CA LYS A 139 -4.67 -3.16 2.62
C LYS A 139 -5.02 -2.64 1.23
N ALA A 140 -5.41 -1.36 1.15
CA ALA A 140 -5.27 -0.61 -0.09
C ALA A 140 -3.84 -0.06 -0.16
N ILE A 141 -3.19 -0.19 -1.30
CA ILE A 141 -1.83 0.28 -1.56
C ILE A 141 -1.84 1.19 -2.77
N SER A 142 -1.40 2.44 -2.58
CA SER A 142 -1.30 3.42 -3.66
C SER A 142 -0.12 3.11 -4.58
N PRO A 143 -0.08 3.65 -5.82
CA PRO A 143 1.08 3.52 -6.69
C PRO A 143 2.38 4.09 -6.09
N THR A 144 2.28 4.97 -5.11
CA THR A 144 3.43 5.56 -4.40
C THR A 144 3.75 4.83 -3.08
N GLY A 145 3.05 3.72 -2.79
CA GLY A 145 3.25 2.86 -1.63
C GLY A 145 2.67 3.37 -0.31
N GLN A 146 1.77 4.35 -0.34
CA GLN A 146 0.94 4.66 0.83
C GLN A 146 -0.04 3.52 1.08
N MET A 147 -0.41 3.27 2.34
CA MET A 147 -1.36 2.23 2.68
C MET A 147 -2.60 2.75 3.41
N ARG A 148 -3.69 2.00 3.28
CA ARG A 148 -4.92 2.14 4.07
C ARG A 148 -5.40 0.77 4.50
N ASP A 149 -6.05 0.71 5.65
CA ASP A 149 -6.71 -0.49 6.14
C ASP A 149 -8.02 -0.72 5.40
N ILE A 150 -8.29 -1.97 5.04
CA ILE A 150 -9.62 -2.38 4.57
C ILE A 150 -10.46 -2.83 5.76
N LYS A 151 -11.59 -2.16 5.95
CA LYS A 151 -12.53 -2.40 7.05
C LYS A 151 -13.97 -2.41 6.55
N GLY A 152 -14.83 -3.14 7.24
CA GLY A 152 -16.27 -2.91 7.14
C GLY A 152 -16.62 -1.75 8.08
N VAL A 153 -17.33 -0.75 7.58
CA VAL A 153 -17.79 0.40 8.34
C VAL A 153 -19.30 0.30 8.45
N GLN A 154 -19.78 0.20 9.68
CA GLN A 154 -21.18 0.15 10.01
C GLN A 154 -21.61 1.53 10.52
N VAL A 155 -22.44 2.23 9.76
CA VAL A 155 -22.92 3.58 10.12
C VAL A 155 -24.10 3.50 11.08
N ASP A 156 -24.95 2.48 10.90
CA ASP A 156 -26.13 2.22 11.74
C ASP A 156 -25.89 0.98 12.63
N PRO A 157 -26.07 1.06 13.97
CA PRO A 157 -25.84 -0.07 14.87
C PRO A 157 -26.78 -1.27 14.65
N GLU A 158 -27.84 -1.14 13.85
CA GLU A 158 -28.71 -2.27 13.50
C GLU A 158 -27.95 -3.40 12.77
N GLU A 159 -28.37 -4.65 13.01
CA GLU A 159 -27.78 -5.83 12.38
C GLU A 159 -27.84 -5.76 10.83
N VAL A 160 -28.93 -5.19 10.30
CA VAL A 160 -29.11 -4.95 8.87
C VAL A 160 -28.96 -3.46 8.60
N GLU A 161 -27.74 -3.03 8.27
CA GLU A 161 -27.47 -1.63 7.92
C GLU A 161 -28.17 -1.21 6.62
N ALA A 162 -28.26 -2.13 5.65
CA ALA A 162 -28.93 -1.85 4.38
C ALA A 162 -29.40 -3.12 3.65
N VAL A 163 -30.32 -2.94 2.70
CA VAL A 163 -30.62 -3.94 1.68
C VAL A 163 -30.17 -3.41 0.32
N VAL A 164 -29.17 -4.06 -0.28
CA VAL A 164 -28.60 -3.67 -1.58
C VAL A 164 -28.92 -4.74 -2.60
N GLN A 165 -29.72 -4.42 -3.61
CA GLN A 165 -30.17 -5.38 -4.64
C GLN A 165 -30.74 -6.67 -4.02
N GLY A 166 -31.56 -6.53 -2.98
CA GLY A 166 -32.18 -7.65 -2.26
C GLY A 166 -31.26 -8.36 -1.25
N VAL A 167 -30.00 -7.96 -1.13
CA VAL A 167 -29.02 -8.57 -0.21
C VAL A 167 -28.92 -7.75 1.08
N LYS A 168 -29.08 -8.42 2.23
CA LYS A 168 -28.89 -7.81 3.56
C LYS A 168 -27.40 -7.59 3.84
N VAL A 169 -27.04 -6.35 4.17
CA VAL A 169 -25.68 -5.88 4.39
C VAL A 169 -25.51 -5.48 5.85
N ALA A 170 -24.41 -5.90 6.46
CA ALA A 170 -24.02 -5.55 7.83
C ALA A 170 -23.04 -4.37 7.89
N ALA A 171 -22.23 -4.17 6.84
CA ALA A 171 -21.26 -3.08 6.78
C ALA A 171 -20.87 -2.68 5.35
N HIS A 172 -20.47 -1.42 5.17
CA HIS A 172 -19.87 -0.89 3.96
C HIS A 172 -18.36 -1.15 3.94
N VAL A 173 -17.81 -1.81 2.91
CA VAL A 173 -16.34 -1.98 2.84
C VAL A 173 -15.67 -0.69 2.36
N LYS A 174 -14.76 -0.18 3.18
CA LYS A 174 -14.02 1.08 2.95
C LYS A 174 -12.53 0.86 3.17
N ALA A 175 -11.73 1.69 2.51
CA ALA A 175 -10.32 1.86 2.87
C ALA A 175 -10.17 3.11 3.74
N LEU A 176 -9.54 2.96 4.91
CA LEU A 176 -9.43 3.98 5.94
C LEU A 176 -7.96 4.18 6.35
N PRO A 177 -7.55 5.37 6.82
CA PRO A 177 -6.30 5.56 7.52
C PRO A 177 -6.13 4.50 8.61
N HIS A 178 -4.93 3.97 8.69
CA HIS A 178 -4.60 3.04 9.75
C HIS A 178 -4.33 3.83 11.04
N ALA A 179 -4.93 3.42 12.16
CA ALA A 179 -4.62 4.03 13.46
C ALA A 179 -3.17 3.72 13.80
N THR A 180 -2.35 4.71 14.15
CA THR A 180 -0.93 4.50 14.47
C THR A 180 -0.81 3.63 15.73
N ASP A 181 -0.79 2.31 15.56
CA ASP A 181 -0.44 1.37 16.58
C ASP A 181 0.74 0.54 16.09
N SER A 182 1.56 0.09 17.01
CA SER A 182 2.60 -0.88 16.73
C SER A 182 2.07 -2.23 17.09
N ASP A 183 2.03 -3.17 16.15
CA ASP A 183 1.60 -4.55 16.45
C ASP A 183 2.56 -5.29 17.42
N GLY A 184 3.53 -4.60 18.03
CA GLY A 184 4.56 -5.18 18.90
C GLY A 184 5.66 -5.96 18.17
N ASP A 185 5.60 -6.03 16.84
CA ASP A 185 6.52 -6.80 16.01
C ASP A 185 7.95 -6.24 16.09
N PRO A 186 8.93 -7.03 16.58
CA PRO A 186 10.29 -6.53 16.77
C PRO A 186 11.09 -6.41 15.47
N ILE A 187 10.68 -7.12 14.40
CA ILE A 187 11.41 -7.21 13.13
C ILE A 187 10.44 -7.10 11.96
N TRP A 188 10.65 -6.11 11.11
CA TRP A 188 9.82 -5.83 9.93
C TRP A 188 10.60 -6.07 8.64
N ASN A 189 9.86 -6.39 7.59
CA ASN A 189 10.43 -6.64 6.27
C ASN A 189 10.71 -5.33 5.54
N VAL A 190 11.90 -5.14 4.96
CA VAL A 190 12.15 -3.98 4.10
C VAL A 190 11.93 -4.38 2.64
N LYS A 191 11.03 -3.67 1.97
CA LYS A 191 10.54 -3.99 0.63
C LYS A 191 10.48 -2.74 -0.25
N CYS A 192 10.61 -2.93 -1.55
CA CYS A 192 10.27 -1.91 -2.55
C CYS A 192 8.84 -2.18 -3.02
N VAL A 193 7.97 -1.18 -2.95
CA VAL A 193 6.56 -1.27 -3.39
C VAL A 193 6.45 -0.78 -4.82
N GLN A 194 5.94 -1.65 -5.69
CA GLN A 194 5.69 -1.37 -7.10
C GLN A 194 4.34 -0.65 -7.28
N PRO A 195 4.12 0.04 -8.43
CA PRO A 195 2.89 0.80 -8.68
C PRO A 195 1.59 -0.03 -8.59
N ASP A 196 1.68 -1.33 -8.84
CA ASP A 196 0.57 -2.29 -8.78
C ASP A 196 0.34 -2.87 -7.36
N GLY A 197 1.11 -2.42 -6.36
CA GLY A 197 1.07 -2.89 -4.98
C GLY A 197 1.80 -4.21 -4.73
N HIS A 198 2.45 -4.81 -5.74
CA HIS A 198 3.41 -5.89 -5.52
C HIS A 198 4.71 -5.37 -4.92
N VAL A 199 5.52 -6.27 -4.40
CA VAL A 199 6.74 -5.91 -3.69
C VAL A 199 7.97 -6.66 -4.16
N LEU A 200 9.10 -5.96 -4.17
CA LEU A 200 10.43 -6.51 -4.39
C LEU A 200 11.19 -6.60 -3.07
N GLY A 201 12.03 -7.63 -2.92
CA GLY A 201 12.90 -7.77 -1.77
C GLY A 201 14.00 -6.71 -1.79
N ILE A 202 14.23 -6.03 -0.66
CA ILE A 202 15.44 -5.22 -0.48
C ILE A 202 16.53 -6.07 0.16
N LYS A 203 17.71 -6.10 -0.47
CA LYS A 203 18.84 -6.92 -0.06
C LYS A 203 20.12 -6.10 -0.02
N ALA A 204 21.01 -6.47 0.90
CA ALA A 204 22.41 -6.09 0.80
C ALA A 204 23.13 -7.09 -0.09
N VAL A 205 24.01 -6.60 -0.96
CA VAL A 205 24.76 -7.40 -1.94
C VAL A 205 26.24 -7.25 -1.68
N ASP A 206 26.92 -8.36 -1.46
CA ASP A 206 28.37 -8.38 -1.27
C ASP A 206 29.14 -8.48 -2.61
N LYS A 207 30.47 -8.48 -2.51
CA LYS A 207 31.37 -8.53 -3.68
C LYS A 207 31.27 -9.84 -4.46
N THR A 208 30.82 -10.94 -3.83
CA THR A 208 30.58 -12.23 -4.50
C THR A 208 29.23 -12.26 -5.20
N GLY A 209 28.36 -11.28 -4.92
CA GLY A 209 27.01 -11.19 -5.43
C GLY A 209 25.97 -11.87 -4.55
N ALA A 210 26.36 -12.41 -3.39
CA ALA A 210 25.42 -13.03 -2.46
C ALA A 210 24.47 -11.98 -1.85
N LEU A 211 23.25 -12.43 -1.56
CA LEU A 211 22.14 -11.58 -1.12
C LEU A 211 21.88 -11.79 0.36
N HIS A 212 21.83 -10.70 1.10
CA HIS A 212 21.65 -10.67 2.54
C HIS A 212 20.39 -9.87 2.90
N ASP A 213 19.67 -10.33 3.92
CA ASP A 213 18.41 -9.71 4.33
C ASP A 213 18.61 -8.29 4.84
N VAL A 214 17.69 -7.40 4.49
CA VAL A 214 17.56 -6.07 5.08
C VAL A 214 16.24 -6.00 5.82
N LYS A 215 16.29 -5.63 7.10
CA LYS A 215 15.14 -5.64 8.01
C LYS A 215 15.11 -4.33 8.79
N ALA A 216 13.91 -3.96 9.25
CA ALA A 216 13.75 -2.87 10.20
C ALA A 216 13.57 -3.47 11.60
N PHE A 217 14.27 -2.90 12.58
CA PHE A 217 14.28 -3.39 13.95
C PHE A 217 13.65 -2.36 14.87
N LEU A 218 12.68 -2.82 15.67
CA LEU A 218 12.24 -2.09 16.83
C LEU A 218 13.42 -1.97 17.81
N SER A 219 13.72 -0.76 18.26
CA SER A 219 14.78 -0.53 19.24
C SER A 219 14.18 0.12 20.48
N ASN A 220 14.54 -0.40 21.65
CA ASN A 220 14.17 0.19 22.96
C ASN A 220 12.66 0.34 23.20
N GLY A 221 11.82 -0.49 22.56
CA GLY A 221 10.37 -0.40 22.68
C GLY A 221 9.73 0.81 21.99
N ASP A 222 10.52 1.61 21.27
CA ASP A 222 10.02 2.75 20.49
C ASP A 222 9.62 2.29 19.09
N ALA A 223 8.32 2.19 18.87
CA ALA A 223 7.77 1.83 17.57
C ALA A 223 7.63 3.01 16.62
N THR A 224 7.95 4.24 17.05
CA THR A 224 7.84 5.42 16.19
C THR A 224 9.02 5.54 15.22
N VAL A 225 10.16 4.93 15.53
CA VAL A 225 11.36 4.95 14.67
C VAL A 225 12.06 3.60 14.70
N LEU A 226 12.09 2.92 13.55
CA LEU A 226 12.77 1.63 13.42
C LEU A 226 14.13 1.77 12.75
N ASP A 227 15.07 0.95 13.19
CA ASP A 227 16.44 0.92 12.71
C ASP A 227 16.57 0.00 11.48
N ILE A 228 17.10 0.49 10.36
CA ILE A 228 17.33 -0.37 9.19
C ILE A 228 18.72 -1.01 9.26
N LYS A 229 18.76 -2.34 9.28
CA LYS A 229 20.00 -3.12 9.31
C LYS A 229 20.04 -4.17 8.21
N ALA A 230 21.25 -4.47 7.73
CA ALA A 230 21.53 -5.62 6.89
C ALA A 230 22.05 -6.78 7.76
N LEU A 231 21.56 -7.99 7.52
CA LEU A 231 21.92 -9.22 8.24
C LEU A 231 22.98 -9.98 7.46
N ILE A 232 24.25 -9.75 7.77
CA ILE A 232 25.39 -10.29 7.01
C ILE A 232 26.26 -11.11 7.97
N GLN A 233 26.46 -12.39 7.67
CA GLN A 233 27.33 -13.29 8.46
C GLN A 233 26.98 -13.34 9.96
N GLY A 234 25.69 -13.27 10.30
CA GLY A 234 25.22 -13.28 11.69
C GLY A 234 25.29 -11.92 12.40
N GLU A 235 25.77 -10.88 11.73
CA GLU A 235 25.83 -9.52 12.28
C GLU A 235 24.73 -8.61 11.74
N GLN A 236 24.32 -7.63 12.55
CA GLN A 236 23.44 -6.53 12.14
C GLN A 236 24.26 -5.31 11.77
N LEU A 237 24.44 -5.08 10.47
CA LEU A 237 25.22 -3.95 9.95
C LEU A 237 24.31 -2.74 9.69
N PRO A 238 24.72 -1.52 10.06
CA PRO A 238 23.92 -0.32 9.84
C PRO A 238 23.80 0.00 8.36
N VAL A 239 22.58 0.37 7.93
CA VAL A 239 22.34 0.95 6.61
C VAL A 239 22.33 2.47 6.70
N LYS A 240 23.07 3.13 5.82
CA LYS A 240 23.30 4.59 5.83
C LYS A 240 23.18 5.19 4.44
N VAL A 241 22.84 6.48 4.39
CA VAL A 241 23.06 7.30 3.20
C VAL A 241 24.49 7.83 3.31
N LEU A 242 25.32 7.65 2.29
CA LEU A 242 26.69 8.16 2.30
C LEU A 242 26.78 9.53 1.62
N VAL A 243 27.80 10.30 2.00
CA VAL A 243 28.17 11.53 1.30
C VAL A 243 28.60 11.17 -0.13
N SER A 244 28.05 11.88 -1.11
CA SER A 244 28.42 11.77 -2.53
C SER A 244 28.16 13.10 -3.25
N GLY A 245 28.92 13.33 -4.32
CA GLY A 245 28.67 14.39 -5.30
C GLY A 245 27.69 13.98 -6.42
N ASP A 246 27.25 12.73 -6.43
CA ASP A 246 26.27 12.23 -7.41
C ASP A 246 24.89 12.86 -7.20
N ALA A 247 24.10 12.92 -8.28
CA ALA A 247 22.73 13.41 -8.24
C ALA A 247 21.82 12.64 -7.26
N LEU A 248 22.05 11.32 -7.12
CA LEU A 248 21.32 10.47 -6.16
C LEU A 248 22.29 9.91 -5.13
N SER A 249 21.98 10.09 -3.85
CA SER A 249 22.89 9.71 -2.77
C SER A 249 22.91 8.18 -2.57
N PRO A 250 24.08 7.55 -2.45
CA PRO A 250 24.18 6.10 -2.28
C PRO A 250 23.65 5.65 -0.92
N VAL A 251 22.83 4.59 -0.93
CA VAL A 251 22.38 3.89 0.28
C VAL A 251 23.14 2.56 0.39
N LYS A 252 23.85 2.36 1.50
CA LYS A 252 24.80 1.24 1.68
C LYS A 252 24.72 0.67 3.09
N ALA A 253 25.00 -0.63 3.23
CA ALA A 253 25.36 -1.17 4.54
C ALA A 253 26.88 -1.09 4.74
N ILE A 254 27.31 -0.85 5.99
CA ILE A 254 28.71 -0.63 6.34
C ILE A 254 29.15 -1.72 7.32
N GLY A 255 30.15 -2.51 6.93
CA GLY A 255 30.81 -3.51 7.77
C GLY A 255 31.64 -2.88 8.89
N LYS A 256 31.92 -3.65 9.94
CA LYS A 256 32.79 -3.21 11.05
C LYS A 256 34.23 -2.91 10.60
N ASP A 257 34.67 -3.58 9.54
CA ASP A 257 35.95 -3.40 8.85
C ASP A 257 35.94 -2.28 7.80
N GLY A 258 34.81 -1.58 7.62
CA GLY A 258 34.63 -0.57 6.57
C GLY A 258 34.19 -1.12 5.21
N THR A 259 33.98 -2.44 5.08
CA THR A 259 33.46 -3.02 3.84
C THR A 259 32.08 -2.44 3.51
N ILE A 260 31.90 -2.00 2.26
CA ILE A 260 30.66 -1.40 1.77
C ILE A 260 29.85 -2.42 0.97
N TYR A 261 28.59 -2.62 1.37
CA TYR A 261 27.64 -3.49 0.70
C TYR A 261 26.59 -2.66 -0.04
N ALA A 262 26.28 -3.03 -1.28
CA ALA A 262 25.26 -2.33 -2.05
C ALA A 262 23.86 -2.72 -1.55
N ILE A 263 22.98 -1.74 -1.35
CA ILE A 263 21.56 -2.01 -1.13
C ILE A 263 20.84 -1.99 -2.47
N LYS A 264 20.09 -3.06 -2.75
CA LYS A 264 19.42 -3.28 -4.03
C LYS A 264 17.99 -3.79 -3.82
N ALA A 265 17.08 -3.42 -4.71
CA ALA A 265 15.82 -4.14 -4.87
C ALA A 265 16.01 -5.27 -5.88
N ILE A 266 15.51 -6.47 -5.54
CA ILE A 266 15.68 -7.68 -6.35
C ILE A 266 14.35 -8.02 -6.99
N THR A 267 14.34 -8.03 -8.31
CA THR A 267 13.20 -8.43 -9.15
C THR A 267 13.09 -9.95 -9.25
N ALA A 268 11.96 -10.45 -9.76
CA ALA A 268 11.72 -11.88 -9.90
C ALA A 268 12.71 -12.59 -10.85
N ASP A 269 13.22 -11.89 -11.87
CA ASP A 269 14.22 -12.41 -12.81
C ASP A 269 15.67 -12.25 -12.31
N GLY A 270 15.85 -11.68 -11.11
CA GLY A 270 17.15 -11.48 -10.47
C GLY A 270 17.85 -10.15 -10.82
N ALA A 271 17.24 -9.28 -11.62
CA ALA A 271 17.78 -7.95 -11.86
C ALA A 271 17.86 -7.12 -10.56
N LYS A 272 18.95 -6.36 -10.42
CA LYS A 272 19.33 -5.61 -9.20
C LYS A 272 19.13 -4.11 -9.40
N LEU A 273 18.01 -3.59 -8.93
CA LEU A 273 17.68 -2.18 -9.02
C LEU A 273 18.41 -1.37 -7.94
N ASP A 274 18.88 -0.18 -8.30
CA ASP A 274 19.59 0.69 -7.36
C ASP A 274 18.65 1.23 -6.28
N VAL A 275 19.11 1.27 -5.03
CA VAL A 275 18.41 1.95 -3.93
C VAL A 275 19.21 3.17 -3.51
N LYS A 276 18.58 4.35 -3.61
CA LYS A 276 19.25 5.65 -3.47
C LYS A 276 18.41 6.64 -2.67
N GLY A 277 19.07 7.61 -2.05
CA GLY A 277 18.45 8.84 -1.59
C GLY A 277 18.16 9.72 -2.81
N ALA A 278 16.89 9.78 -3.21
CA ALA A 278 16.48 10.32 -4.51
C ALA A 278 16.01 11.78 -4.44
N SER A 279 15.56 12.24 -3.28
CA SER A 279 15.24 13.65 -3.03
C SER A 279 15.36 13.97 -1.55
N ARG A 280 15.36 15.26 -1.22
CA ARG A 280 15.50 15.76 0.15
C ARG A 280 14.39 16.76 0.44
N SER A 281 13.79 16.65 1.61
CA SER A 281 12.89 17.64 2.20
C SER A 281 13.37 17.93 3.62
N GLY A 282 13.91 19.13 3.86
CA GLY A 282 14.55 19.49 5.12
C GLY A 282 15.65 18.49 5.51
N ASN A 283 15.47 17.81 6.64
CA ASN A 283 16.41 16.82 7.16
C ASN A 283 16.10 15.37 6.75
N VAL A 284 15.14 15.17 5.86
CA VAL A 284 14.68 13.84 5.43
C VAL A 284 15.03 13.60 3.97
N TYR A 285 15.67 12.46 3.71
CA TYR A 285 15.95 11.95 2.37
C TYR A 285 14.91 10.89 2.01
N ASN A 286 14.24 11.07 0.88
CA ASN A 286 13.38 10.05 0.31
C ASN A 286 14.24 8.95 -0.30
N ILE A 287 14.12 7.73 0.24
CA ILE A 287 14.81 6.57 -0.31
C ILE A 287 13.89 5.87 -1.31
N LYS A 288 14.42 5.63 -2.50
CA LYS A 288 13.70 5.03 -3.62
C LYS A 288 14.52 3.92 -4.25
N ALA A 289 13.83 2.88 -4.72
CA ALA A 289 14.40 1.96 -5.69
C ALA A 289 14.21 2.55 -7.09
N ILE A 290 15.24 2.48 -7.93
CA ILE A 290 15.29 3.09 -9.25
C ILE A 290 15.35 1.98 -10.29
N SER A 291 14.34 1.90 -11.13
CA SER A 291 14.31 0.96 -12.26
C SER A 291 15.28 1.38 -13.37
N ALA A 292 15.46 0.52 -14.37
CA ALA A 292 16.32 0.81 -15.52
C ALA A 292 15.84 2.02 -16.36
N ASN A 293 14.54 2.32 -16.37
CA ASN A 293 13.97 3.48 -17.06
C ASN A 293 13.89 4.75 -16.18
N GLY A 294 14.44 4.71 -14.96
CA GLY A 294 14.46 5.85 -14.04
C GLY A 294 13.20 6.04 -13.19
N GLU A 295 12.23 5.13 -13.29
CA GLU A 295 11.05 5.13 -12.40
C GLU A 295 11.46 4.91 -10.94
N GLN A 296 10.85 5.70 -10.04
CA GLN A 296 11.17 5.70 -8.62
C GLN A 296 10.08 5.02 -7.80
N MET A 297 10.41 3.85 -7.27
CA MET A 297 9.51 3.05 -6.44
C MET A 297 9.80 3.28 -4.95
N ALA A 298 8.76 3.24 -4.13
CA ALA A 298 8.89 3.53 -2.71
C ALA A 298 9.54 2.38 -1.96
N VAL A 299 10.44 2.70 -1.01
CA VAL A 299 10.98 1.71 -0.07
C VAL A 299 10.22 1.83 1.25
N LYS A 300 9.70 0.70 1.73
CA LYS A 300 8.85 0.61 2.92
C LYS A 300 9.36 -0.48 3.86
N ALA A 301 9.20 -0.27 5.16
CA ALA A 301 9.24 -1.35 6.13
C ALA A 301 7.81 -1.84 6.33
N ILE A 302 7.61 -3.16 6.31
CA ILE A 302 6.30 -3.81 6.36
C ILE A 302 6.27 -4.78 7.54
N SER A 303 5.38 -4.54 8.51
CA SER A 303 5.20 -5.42 9.67
C SER A 303 4.62 -6.77 9.23
N PRO A 304 4.85 -7.85 9.99
CA PRO A 304 4.15 -9.12 9.83
C PRO A 304 2.62 -9.02 9.73
N HIS A 305 2.00 -8.03 10.39
CA HIS A 305 0.55 -7.79 10.33
C HIS A 305 0.12 -6.74 9.28
N GLY A 306 1.09 -6.24 8.52
CA GLY A 306 0.89 -5.46 7.30
C GLY A 306 0.92 -3.94 7.48
N LEU A 307 1.51 -3.41 8.55
CA LEU A 307 1.76 -1.97 8.71
C LEU A 307 2.89 -1.50 7.83
N PHE A 308 2.76 -0.31 7.25
CA PHE A 308 3.78 0.24 6.36
C PHE A 308 4.40 1.48 6.97
N TYR A 309 5.71 1.45 7.10
CA TYR A 309 6.53 2.60 7.46
C TYR A 309 7.35 3.04 6.25
N ASP A 310 7.53 4.34 6.12
CA ASP A 310 8.41 4.96 5.15
C ASP A 310 9.87 4.72 5.53
N VAL A 311 10.66 4.15 4.61
CA VAL A 311 12.11 4.08 4.79
C VAL A 311 12.74 5.36 4.25
N LYS A 312 13.39 6.11 5.13
CA LYS A 312 13.98 7.42 4.84
C LYS A 312 15.40 7.51 5.37
N GLY A 313 16.18 8.44 4.80
CA GLY A 313 17.40 8.92 5.44
C GLY A 313 17.05 10.08 6.37
N VAL A 314 17.44 10.02 7.63
CA VAL A 314 17.20 11.07 8.64
C VAL A 314 18.53 11.67 9.02
N LYS A 315 18.61 13.00 8.96
CA LYS A 315 19.78 13.79 9.31
C LYS A 315 19.49 14.58 10.58
N PHE A 316 20.41 14.58 11.52
CA PHE A 316 20.28 15.27 12.80
C PHE A 316 21.14 16.53 12.89
N THR A 317 22.17 16.66 12.04
CA THR A 317 23.05 17.83 11.98
C THR A 317 22.83 18.67 10.72
N ALA A 318 23.30 19.92 10.73
CA ALA A 318 23.27 20.80 9.56
C ALA A 318 24.38 20.47 8.54
N ASP A 319 25.52 19.94 9.01
CA ASP A 319 26.70 19.66 8.20
C ASP A 319 26.46 18.55 7.19
N ASP A 320 27.03 18.61 5.98
CA ASP A 320 26.79 17.58 4.96
C ASP A 320 27.18 16.16 5.42
N LYS A 321 28.27 16.06 6.18
CA LYS A 321 28.71 14.84 6.86
C LYS A 321 28.17 14.80 8.29
N GLU A 322 27.42 13.75 8.59
CA GLU A 322 26.87 13.44 9.92
C GLU A 322 27.94 12.81 10.83
N MET A 323 28.68 11.84 10.30
CA MET A 323 29.75 11.15 11.02
C MET A 323 30.68 10.40 10.03
N ASP A 324 31.85 9.99 10.51
CA ASP A 324 32.63 8.92 9.89
C ASP A 324 32.32 7.60 10.61
N LEU A 325 31.91 6.58 9.85
CA LEU A 325 31.60 5.26 10.38
C LEU A 325 32.45 4.22 9.66
N ASN A 326 33.42 3.65 10.37
CA ASN A 326 34.37 2.65 9.84
C ASN A 326 35.02 3.10 8.51
N GLY A 327 35.42 4.37 8.43
CA GLY A 327 36.02 4.95 7.22
C GLY A 327 35.04 5.42 6.14
N ALA A 328 33.73 5.26 6.35
CA ALA A 328 32.72 5.78 5.43
C ALA A 328 32.11 7.11 5.93
N ALA A 329 32.12 8.14 5.08
CA ALA A 329 31.46 9.41 5.37
C ALA A 329 29.94 9.26 5.25
N VAL A 330 29.25 9.29 6.39
CA VAL A 330 27.79 9.15 6.49
C VAL A 330 27.13 10.52 6.34
N ARG A 331 26.11 10.61 5.49
CA ARG A 331 25.28 11.81 5.29
C ARG A 331 24.00 11.78 6.12
N ALA A 332 23.39 10.61 6.28
CA ALA A 332 22.15 10.42 7.04
C ALA A 332 21.97 8.97 7.54
N HIS A 333 21.19 8.81 8.60
CA HIS A 333 20.80 7.52 9.18
C HIS A 333 19.60 6.95 8.43
N VAL A 334 19.63 5.68 8.00
CA VAL A 334 18.44 5.08 7.38
C VAL A 334 17.52 4.51 8.46
N LYS A 335 16.28 5.00 8.48
CA LYS A 335 15.25 4.68 9.48
C LYS A 335 13.93 4.36 8.79
N ALA A 336 13.09 3.56 9.45
CA ALA A 336 11.67 3.46 9.11
C ALA A 336 10.85 4.35 10.03
N LEU A 337 9.92 5.13 9.46
CA LEU A 337 9.07 6.09 10.16
C LEU A 337 7.59 5.88 9.76
N PRO A 338 6.61 6.22 10.61
CA PRO A 338 5.20 6.25 10.22
C PRO A 338 4.98 7.03 8.93
N GLN A 339 4.02 6.60 8.13
CA GLN A 339 3.64 7.35 6.93
C GLN A 339 2.99 8.67 7.36
N VAL A 340 3.45 9.77 6.75
CA VAL A 340 2.82 11.08 6.88
C VAL A 340 2.08 11.36 5.58
N GLU A 341 0.87 11.90 5.71
CA GLU A 341 0.02 12.30 4.58
C GLU A 341 0.46 13.64 3.97
#